data_AF-A0A3D8PB86-F1
#
_entry.id   AF-A0A3D8PB86-F1
#
_cell.length_a   1.000
_cell.length_b   1.000
_cell.length_c   1.000
_cell.angle_alpha   90.00
_cell.angle_beta   90.00
_cell.angle_gamma   90.00
#
_symmetry.space_group_name_H-M   'P 1'
#
loop_
_entity.id
_entity.type
_entity.pdbx_description
1 polymer ?
#
loop_
_entity_poly.entity_id
_entity_poly.type
_entity_poly.pdbx_seq_one_letter_code
_entity_poly.pdbx_strand_id
1 'polypeptide(L)'
;EPPAALVGDVPTLAQLRTSFPAAAREGLAAALKDAPQNQGALGTIGSFLRVQTGARSVEPRQGGDPDAILSRADAAVNAGDIKGALGEIAALPQSGQAAMAGWTTGAQAWVEANAALAAMAAGSM
;
A
#
# COMPACT_ATOMS: atom_id res chain seq x y z
N GLU A 1 -23.24 19.24 17.85
CA GLU A 1 -21.77 19.33 17.77
C GLU A 1 -21.33 19.18 16.33
N PRO A 2 -20.45 20.04 15.80
CA PRO A 2 -19.77 19.72 14.54
C PRO A 2 -18.91 18.46 14.76
N PRO A 3 -18.88 17.51 13.82
CA PRO A 3 -18.12 16.28 13.99
C PRO A 3 -16.62 16.58 14.12
N ALA A 4 -15.95 15.89 15.06
CA ALA A 4 -14.52 16.03 15.35
C ALA A 4 -13.61 15.84 14.12
N ALA A 5 -14.13 15.26 13.03
CA ALA A 5 -13.48 15.15 11.73
C ALA A 5 -13.11 16.51 11.08
N LEU A 6 -13.63 17.64 11.56
CA LEU A 6 -13.31 18.98 11.06
C LEU A 6 -12.21 19.71 11.87
N VAL A 7 -11.67 19.08 12.93
CA VAL A 7 -10.66 19.69 13.83
C VAL A 7 -9.24 19.18 13.53
N GLY A 8 -9.11 18.06 12.82
CA GLY A 8 -7.83 17.56 12.30
C GLY A 8 -7.59 18.02 10.86
N ASP A 9 -6.34 18.31 10.52
CA ASP A 9 -5.94 18.62 9.15
C ASP A 9 -6.06 17.34 8.30
N VAL A 10 -7.24 17.10 7.71
CA VAL A 10 -7.49 15.95 6.84
C VAL A 10 -6.80 16.20 5.50
N PRO A 11 -5.84 15.36 5.08
CA PRO A 11 -5.14 15.59 3.82
C PRO A 11 -6.10 15.45 2.65
N THR A 12 -5.92 16.29 1.64
CA THR A 12 -6.64 16.17 0.37
C THR A 12 -6.18 14.93 -0.41
N LEU A 13 -7.02 14.46 -1.35
CA LEU A 13 -6.66 13.38 -2.27
C LEU A 13 -5.37 13.68 -3.06
N ALA A 14 -5.17 14.95 -3.45
CA ALA A 14 -3.97 15.38 -4.16
C ALA A 14 -2.71 15.29 -3.28
N GLN A 15 -2.81 15.64 -1.99
CA GLN A 15 -1.71 15.48 -1.04
C GLN A 15 -1.39 14.01 -0.79
N LEU A 16 -2.41 13.15 -0.65
CA LEU A 16 -2.21 11.69 -0.53
C LEU A 16 -1.51 11.10 -1.74
N ARG A 17 -1.93 11.47 -2.96
CA ARG A 17 -1.28 11.05 -4.22
C ARG A 17 0.16 11.53 -4.32
N THR A 18 0.41 12.80 -4.00
CA THR A 18 1.75 13.41 -4.12
C THR A 18 2.74 12.83 -3.10
N SER A 19 2.27 12.49 -1.89
CA SER A 19 3.11 11.95 -0.81
C SER A 19 3.31 10.43 -0.88
N PHE A 20 2.42 9.69 -1.56
CA PHE A 20 2.48 8.24 -1.62
C PHE A 20 3.82 7.68 -2.16
N PRO A 21 4.40 8.19 -3.27
CA PRO A 21 5.65 7.64 -3.80
C PRO A 21 6.83 7.72 -2.83
N ALA A 22 6.87 8.74 -1.96
CA ALA A 22 7.90 8.85 -0.93
C ALA A 22 7.68 7.80 0.16
N ALA A 23 6.46 7.70 0.69
CA ALA A 23 6.09 6.69 1.69
C ALA A 23 6.29 5.26 1.18
N ALA A 24 5.97 4.98 -0.08
CA ALA A 24 6.15 3.66 -0.69
C ALA A 24 7.63 3.26 -0.76
N ARG A 25 8.54 4.18 -1.11
CA ARG A 25 9.98 3.89 -1.11
C ARG A 25 10.51 3.58 0.30
N GLU A 26 10.03 4.31 1.30
CA GLU A 26 10.37 4.05 2.71
C GLU A 26 9.84 2.69 3.17
N GLY A 27 8.57 2.38 2.84
CA GLY A 27 7.94 1.09 3.10
C GLY A 27 8.68 -0.07 2.44
N LEU A 28 9.05 0.06 1.17
CA LEU A 28 9.83 -0.94 0.44
C LEU A 28 11.20 -1.16 1.08
N ALA A 29 11.92 -0.08 1.37
CA ALA A 29 13.24 -0.15 1.97
C ALA A 29 13.21 -0.80 3.36
N ALA A 30 12.18 -0.55 4.15
CA ALA A 30 11.99 -1.18 5.45
C ALA A 30 11.63 -2.67 5.31
N ALA A 31 10.69 -3.00 4.43
CA ALA A 31 10.27 -4.38 4.16
C ALA A 31 11.42 -5.27 3.65
N LEU A 32 12.28 -4.73 2.79
CA LEU A 32 13.44 -5.46 2.26
C LEU A 32 14.55 -5.68 3.29
N LYS A 33 14.70 -4.80 4.29
CA LYS A 33 15.69 -4.97 5.37
C LYS A 33 15.34 -6.12 6.32
N ASP A 34 14.05 -6.35 6.52
CA ASP A 34 13.54 -7.43 7.37
C ASP A 34 13.32 -8.75 6.62
N ALA A 35 13.44 -8.73 5.29
CA ALA A 35 13.39 -9.97 4.50
C ALA A 35 14.53 -10.88 4.95
N PRO A 36 14.26 -12.12 5.39
CA PRO A 36 15.31 -13.02 5.87
C PRO A 36 16.35 -13.22 4.76
N GLN A 37 17.63 -12.98 5.09
CA GLN A 37 18.79 -13.11 4.19
C GLN A 37 18.92 -14.49 3.51
N ASN A 38 18.08 -15.46 3.86
CA ASN A 38 18.03 -16.80 3.28
C ASN A 38 17.33 -16.89 1.91
N GLN A 39 16.93 -15.76 1.29
CA GLN A 39 16.28 -15.74 -0.02
C GLN A 39 17.06 -15.01 -1.14
N GLY A 40 18.40 -14.98 -1.04
CA GLY A 40 19.21 -15.31 -2.22
C GLY A 40 20.10 -14.22 -2.83
N ALA A 41 21.41 -14.44 -2.72
CA ALA A 41 22.32 -14.27 -3.86
C ALA A 41 22.29 -15.51 -4.80
N LEU A 42 21.79 -16.66 -4.31
CA LEU A 42 21.69 -17.92 -5.07
C LEU A 42 20.30 -18.17 -5.71
N GLY A 43 19.26 -17.43 -5.32
CA GLY A 43 17.87 -17.60 -5.81
C GLY A 43 17.52 -16.81 -7.07
N THR A 44 18.20 -15.70 -7.32
CA THR A 44 17.93 -14.78 -8.44
C THR A 44 18.55 -15.29 -9.74
N ILE A 45 19.72 -15.95 -9.67
CA ILE A 45 20.44 -16.50 -10.84
C ILE A 45 19.74 -17.77 -11.38
N GLY A 46 19.11 -18.58 -10.51
CA GLY A 46 18.31 -19.74 -10.93
C GLY A 46 16.98 -19.39 -11.61
N SER A 47 16.47 -18.17 -11.42
CA SER A 47 15.18 -17.73 -11.96
C SER A 47 15.24 -17.37 -13.45
N PHE A 48 16.42 -17.00 -13.95
CA PHE A 48 16.61 -16.60 -15.36
C PHE A 48 16.78 -17.81 -16.31
N LEU A 49 17.37 -18.91 -15.83
CA LEU A 49 17.59 -20.12 -16.64
C LEU A 49 16.31 -20.96 -16.88
N ARG A 50 15.23 -20.64 -16.17
CA ARG A 50 13.95 -21.35 -16.24
C ARG A 50 13.01 -20.83 -17.35
N VAL A 51 13.34 -19.67 -17.93
CA VAL A 51 12.55 -19.07 -19.02
C VAL A 51 12.78 -19.77 -20.36
N GLN A 52 13.90 -20.48 -20.55
CA GLN A 52 14.19 -21.16 -21.83
C GLN A 52 13.70 -22.61 -21.94
N THR A 53 13.26 -23.25 -20.85
CA THR A 53 12.98 -24.69 -20.84
C THR A 53 11.54 -25.02 -20.47
N GLY A 54 10.56 -24.28 -21.02
CA GLY A 54 9.19 -24.75 -21.33
C GLY A 54 8.35 -25.48 -20.26
N ALA A 55 8.82 -25.60 -19.03
CA ALA A 55 8.23 -26.37 -17.96
C ALA A 55 7.65 -25.39 -16.96
N ARG A 56 6.31 -25.31 -16.95
CA ARG A 56 5.53 -24.50 -16.00
C ARG A 56 6.10 -24.67 -14.59
N SER A 57 6.76 -23.63 -14.11
CA SER A 57 7.28 -23.59 -12.76
C SER A 57 6.22 -23.02 -11.85
N VAL A 58 5.49 -23.95 -11.26
CA VAL A 58 4.51 -23.76 -10.18
C VAL A 58 5.18 -24.02 -8.82
N GLU A 59 6.37 -23.44 -8.59
CA GLU A 59 6.86 -23.26 -7.22
C GLU A 59 6.09 -22.09 -6.59
N PRO A 60 5.59 -22.18 -5.34
CA PRO A 60 4.81 -21.11 -4.75
C PRO A 60 5.63 -19.83 -4.54
N ARG A 61 5.62 -18.95 -5.53
CA ARG A 61 5.81 -17.51 -5.35
C ARG A 61 4.54 -16.84 -5.88
N GLN A 62 3.47 -16.95 -5.12
CA GLN A 62 2.31 -16.07 -5.32
C GLN A 62 2.78 -14.63 -5.14
N GLY A 63 2.37 -13.74 -6.05
CA GLY A 63 2.83 -12.34 -6.14
C GLY A 63 2.46 -11.48 -4.92
N GLY A 64 3.23 -11.62 -3.85
CA GLY A 64 3.18 -10.83 -2.61
C GLY A 64 4.53 -10.20 -2.26
N ASP A 65 5.39 -9.98 -3.25
CA ASP A 65 6.60 -9.18 -3.04
C ASP A 65 6.19 -7.75 -2.64
N PRO A 66 6.86 -7.11 -1.66
CA PRO A 66 6.57 -5.74 -1.25
C PRO A 66 6.46 -4.75 -2.41
N ASP A 67 7.26 -4.89 -3.47
CA ASP A 67 7.20 -4.01 -4.64
C ASP A 67 5.89 -4.18 -5.42
N ALA A 68 5.44 -5.42 -5.62
CA ALA A 68 4.19 -5.72 -6.31
C ALA A 68 2.96 -5.21 -5.51
N ILE A 69 3.02 -5.31 -4.19
CA ILE A 69 1.98 -4.76 -3.29
C ILE A 69 1.95 -3.23 -3.41
N LEU A 70 3.10 -2.57 -3.31
CA LEU A 70 3.20 -1.11 -3.42
C LEU A 70 2.79 -0.58 -4.79
N SER A 71 3.06 -1.33 -5.86
CA SER A 71 2.61 -0.98 -7.21
C SER A 71 1.08 -1.02 -7.33
N ARG A 72 0.40 -2.03 -6.76
CA ARG A 72 -1.07 -2.06 -6.72
C ARG A 72 -1.64 -0.96 -5.84
N ALA A 73 -1.01 -0.68 -4.70
CA ALA A 73 -1.40 0.43 -3.84
C ALA A 73 -1.27 1.78 -4.57
N ASP A 74 -0.20 2.03 -5.32
CA ASP A 74 -0.02 3.25 -6.12
C ASP A 74 -1.13 3.40 -7.17
N ALA A 75 -1.43 2.31 -7.89
CA ALA A 75 -2.52 2.31 -8.87
C ALA A 75 -3.86 2.66 -8.22
N ALA A 76 -4.17 2.11 -7.04
CA ALA A 76 -5.38 2.42 -6.27
C ALA A 76 -5.41 3.90 -5.82
N VAL A 77 -4.28 4.43 -5.32
CA VAL A 77 -4.15 5.85 -4.93
C VAL A 77 -4.39 6.78 -6.13
N ASN A 78 -3.80 6.45 -7.28
CA ASN A 78 -4.00 7.20 -8.53
C ASN A 78 -5.44 7.11 -9.05
N ALA A 79 -6.10 5.97 -8.87
CA ALA A 79 -7.53 5.81 -9.15
C ALA A 79 -8.44 6.54 -8.14
N GLY A 80 -7.91 7.00 -7.01
CA GLY A 80 -8.68 7.60 -5.92
C GLY A 80 -9.34 6.58 -4.98
N ASP A 81 -9.04 5.29 -5.16
CA ASP A 81 -9.45 4.22 -4.26
C ASP A 81 -8.49 4.10 -3.08
N ILE A 82 -8.58 5.07 -2.16
CA ILE A 82 -7.73 5.13 -0.97
C ILE A 82 -8.00 3.95 -0.02
N LYS A 83 -9.24 3.46 0.03
CA LYS A 83 -9.59 2.29 0.84
C LYS A 83 -8.93 1.02 0.29
N GLY A 84 -8.94 0.84 -1.04
CA GLY A 84 -8.22 -0.25 -1.70
C GLY A 84 -6.72 -0.17 -1.47
N ALA A 85 -6.13 1.03 -1.57
CA ALA A 85 -4.70 1.24 -1.28
C ALA A 85 -4.32 0.85 0.16
N LEU A 86 -5.13 1.21 1.16
CA LEU A 86 -4.92 0.80 2.55
C LEU A 86 -4.98 -0.73 2.72
N GLY A 87 -5.88 -1.40 1.99
CA GLY A 87 -5.97 -2.86 1.96
C GLY A 87 -4.72 -3.53 1.40
N GLU A 88 -4.14 -2.99 0.33
CA GLU A 88 -2.87 -3.47 -0.23
C GLU A 88 -1.72 -3.24 0.76
N ILE A 89 -1.60 -2.04 1.35
CA ILE A 89 -0.52 -1.72 2.31
C ILE A 89 -0.59 -2.66 3.53
N ALA A 90 -1.77 -3.07 3.97
CA ALA A 90 -1.93 -4.02 5.08
C ALA A 90 -1.36 -5.42 4.79
N ALA A 91 -1.09 -5.75 3.52
CA ALA A 91 -0.42 -6.98 3.12
C ALA A 91 1.11 -6.89 3.15
N LEU A 92 1.69 -5.70 3.35
CA LEU A 92 3.14 -5.55 3.46
C LEU A 92 3.70 -6.21 4.73
N PRO A 93 5.00 -6.55 4.75
CA PRO A 93 5.69 -6.86 6.00
C PRO A 93 5.52 -5.75 7.05
N GLN A 94 5.50 -6.12 8.33
CA GLN A 94 5.21 -5.21 9.44
C GLN A 94 6.12 -3.96 9.45
N SER A 95 7.40 -4.08 9.09
CA SER A 95 8.30 -2.95 8.96
C SER A 95 7.95 -1.99 7.82
N GLY A 96 7.47 -2.51 6.69
CA GLY A 96 6.96 -1.70 5.60
C GLY A 96 5.70 -0.93 6.02
N GLN A 97 4.77 -1.59 6.72
CA GLN A 97 3.58 -0.95 7.28
C GLN A 97 3.93 0.15 8.27
N ALA A 98 4.87 -0.13 9.19
CA ALA A 98 5.32 0.82 10.20
C ALA A 98 6.00 2.05 9.58
N ALA A 99 6.83 1.86 8.56
CA ALA A 99 7.47 2.97 7.83
C ALA A 99 6.44 3.85 7.10
N MET A 100 5.32 3.28 6.65
CA MET A 100 4.23 4.02 5.99
C MET A 100 3.18 4.61 6.95
N ALA A 101 3.34 4.47 8.28
CA ALA A 101 2.32 4.81 9.27
C ALA A 101 1.80 6.25 9.18
N GLY A 102 2.68 7.21 8.87
CA GLY A 102 2.30 8.61 8.68
C GLY A 102 1.34 8.80 7.50
N TRP A 103 1.61 8.13 6.38
CA TRP A 103 0.75 8.18 5.20
C TRP A 103 -0.57 7.44 5.43
N THR A 104 -0.53 6.24 6.02
CA THR A 104 -1.74 5.44 6.27
C THR A 104 -2.68 6.09 7.27
N THR A 105 -2.15 6.81 8.28
CA THR A 105 -2.96 7.60 9.22
C THR A 105 -3.71 8.72 8.50
N GLY A 106 -3.04 9.47 7.63
CA GLY A 106 -3.68 10.52 6.82
C GLY A 106 -4.72 9.96 5.84
N ALA A 107 -4.41 8.83 5.19
CA ALA A 107 -5.32 8.14 4.30
C ALA A 107 -6.58 7.63 5.02
N GLN A 108 -6.43 7.10 6.24
CA GLN A 108 -7.55 6.66 7.07
C GLN A 108 -8.46 7.83 7.44
N ALA A 109 -7.89 8.96 7.86
CA ALA A 109 -8.66 10.18 8.15
C ALA A 109 -9.44 10.68 6.92
N TRP A 110 -8.85 10.61 5.72
CA TRP A 110 -9.55 10.97 4.47
C TRP A 110 -10.73 10.04 4.18
N VAL A 111 -10.56 8.73 4.35
CA VAL A 111 -11.63 7.74 4.16
C VAL A 111 -12.79 7.99 5.14
N GLU A 112 -12.47 8.25 6.41
CA GLU A 112 -13.46 8.53 7.46
C GLU A 112 -14.23 9.83 7.20
N ALA A 113 -13.53 10.90 6.80
CA ALA A 113 -14.16 12.17 6.44
C ALA A 113 -15.12 12.01 5.25
N ASN A 114 -14.72 11.27 4.22
CA ASN A 114 -15.56 11.05 3.05
C ASN A 114 -16.78 10.15 3.37
N ALA A 115 -16.61 9.16 4.25
CA ALA A 115 -17.72 8.34 4.74
C ALA A 115 -18.74 9.15 5.56
N ALA A 116 -18.26 10.04 6.44
CA ALA A 116 -19.12 10.94 7.20
C ALA A 116 -19.91 11.90 6.30
N LEU A 117 -19.27 12.45 5.25
CA LEU A 117 -19.93 13.30 4.27
C LEU A 117 -21.04 12.55 3.51
N ALA A 118 -20.76 11.32 3.06
CA ALA A 118 -21.75 10.49 2.38
C ALA A 118 -22.95 10.16 3.28
N ALA A 119 -22.71 9.88 4.57
CA ALA A 119 -23.77 9.60 5.54
C ALA A 119 -24.67 10.83 5.78
N MET A 120 -24.10 12.04 5.86
CA MET A 120 -24.88 13.28 5.96
C MET A 120 -25.74 13.53 4.71
N ALA A 121 -25.20 13.26 3.53
CA ALA A 121 -25.94 13.39 2.27
C ALA A 121 -27.08 12.37 2.15
N ALA A 122 -26.88 11.16 2.66
CA ALA A 122 -27.90 10.11 2.66
C ALA A 122 -28.98 10.32 3.72
N GLY A 123 -28.63 10.85 4.91
CA GLY A 123 -29.57 11.13 6.00
C GLY A 123 -30.32 12.47 5.88
N SER A 124 -30.00 13.28 4.87
CA SER A 124 -30.73 14.51 4.54
C SER A 124 -31.79 14.32 3.43
N MET A 125 -31.95 13.09 2.93
CA MET A 125 -33.07 12.63 2.11
C MET A 125 -34.04 11.82 2.98
#